data_AF-A0A8E2WGK1-F1
#
_entry.id   AF-A0A8E2WGK1-F1
#
_cell.length_a   1.000
_cell.length_b   1.000
_cell.length_c   1.000
_cell.angle_alpha   90.00
_cell.angle_beta   90.00
_cell.angle_gamma   90.00
#
_symmetry.space_group_name_H-M   'P 1'
#
loop_
_entity.id
_entity.type
_entity.pdbx_description
1 polymer ?
#
loop_
_entity_poly.entity_id
_entity_poly.type
_entity_poly.pdbx_seq_one_letter_code
_entity_poly.pdbx_strand_id
1 'polypeptide(L)'
;MRNADLETSSASLENLTKAHSGPTVGGGGMSRVAIAFSPDDRAPRDVIRAVGELLLPKTPARLQYGKIYSELCKRVPTTFARKVTPRRVRAIYNDDARRVEWYEMKALLEIEALEEARRARLELAATANRLAALIAAEDAALDGEERRELGRLAGALDRAGIKADGGVAR
;
A
#
# COMPACT_ATOMS: atom_id res chain seq x y z
N MET A 1 -47.95 -6.33 -28.75
CA MET A 1 -48.45 -5.15 -28.00
C MET A 1 -47.56 -4.97 -26.78
N ARG A 2 -46.96 -3.76 -26.65
CA ARG A 2 -46.68 -2.95 -25.43
C ARG A 2 -46.04 -3.68 -24.22
N ASN A 3 -44.77 -3.45 -23.92
CA ASN A 3 -44.15 -2.33 -23.17
C ASN A 3 -44.02 -2.63 -21.67
N ALA A 4 -42.90 -2.13 -21.12
CA ALA A 4 -42.67 -1.70 -19.74
C ALA A 4 -42.07 -2.71 -18.74
N ASP A 5 -40.79 -2.43 -18.44
CA ASP A 5 -40.26 -2.17 -17.08
C ASP A 5 -40.01 -3.36 -16.14
N LEU A 6 -38.72 -3.67 -15.99
CA LEU A 6 -38.14 -4.27 -14.78
C LEU A 6 -37.02 -3.35 -14.26
N GLU A 7 -37.36 -2.09 -13.99
CA GLU A 7 -36.77 -1.35 -12.88
C GLU A 7 -37.62 -1.63 -11.64
N THR A 8 -37.09 -2.32 -10.63
CA THR A 8 -37.35 -2.09 -9.19
C THR A 8 -36.78 -3.24 -8.35
N SER A 9 -35.47 -3.18 -8.09
CA SER A 9 -34.87 -3.84 -6.91
C SER A 9 -34.29 -2.76 -5.97
N SER A 10 -35.11 -1.75 -5.69
CA SER A 10 -34.84 -0.64 -4.75
C SER A 10 -35.81 -0.62 -3.56
N ALA A 11 -36.73 -1.59 -3.48
CA ALA A 11 -37.85 -1.61 -2.52
C ALA A 11 -37.57 -2.45 -1.25
N SER A 12 -36.33 -2.53 -0.78
CA SER A 12 -35.99 -3.20 0.49
C SER A 12 -35.36 -2.29 1.54
N LEU A 13 -35.53 -0.96 1.41
CA LEU A 13 -35.02 0.04 2.36
C LEU A 13 -36.09 0.91 3.04
N GLU A 14 -37.38 0.52 3.01
CA GLU A 14 -38.46 1.35 3.58
C GLU A 14 -39.11 0.82 4.88
N ASN A 15 -38.60 -0.24 5.50
CA ASN A 15 -39.24 -0.83 6.69
C ASN A 15 -38.49 -0.62 8.02
N LEU A 16 -37.97 0.57 8.29
CA LEU A 16 -37.39 0.89 9.62
C LEU A 16 -37.70 2.29 10.17
N THR A 17 -38.70 2.98 9.61
CA THR A 17 -39.16 4.28 10.12
C THR A 17 -40.62 4.22 10.55
N LYS A 18 -40.92 3.55 11.68
CA LYS A 18 -42.20 3.78 12.36
C LYS A 18 -42.09 3.69 13.89
N ALA A 19 -42.48 4.81 14.50
CA ALA A 19 -42.84 5.04 15.90
C ALA A 19 -41.68 5.13 16.92
N HIS A 20 -41.34 6.36 17.34
CA HIS A 20 -41.86 6.89 18.62
C HIS A 20 -41.80 8.42 18.66
N SER A 21 -42.95 8.99 19.01
CA SER A 21 -43.28 10.38 19.31
C SER A 21 -42.49 10.94 20.51
N GLY A 22 -42.22 12.25 20.50
CA GLY A 22 -41.40 12.98 21.48
C GLY A 22 -41.92 13.02 22.94
N PRO A 23 -41.26 13.80 23.82
CA PRO A 23 -41.51 15.24 23.78
C PRO A 23 -40.27 16.16 23.77
N THR A 24 -40.55 17.36 23.28
CA THR A 24 -39.79 18.61 23.24
C THR A 24 -39.11 18.96 24.57
N VAL A 25 -37.88 19.51 24.53
CA VAL A 25 -37.42 20.73 25.23
C VAL A 25 -35.89 20.89 25.08
N GLY A 26 -35.46 22.02 24.50
CA GLY A 26 -34.27 22.76 24.95
C GLY A 26 -32.88 22.33 24.47
N GLY A 27 -32.37 23.04 23.46
CA GLY A 27 -31.02 23.60 23.51
C GLY A 27 -29.85 22.74 23.02
N GLY A 28 -29.14 23.28 22.02
CA GLY A 28 -27.69 23.15 21.92
C GLY A 28 -27.14 22.09 20.97
N GLY A 29 -26.34 22.56 20.01
CA GLY A 29 -25.12 21.87 19.61
C GLY A 29 -25.29 20.70 18.65
N MET A 30 -25.00 20.95 17.38
CA MET A 30 -24.74 19.90 16.40
C MET A 30 -23.63 18.97 16.88
N SER A 31 -23.87 17.66 16.88
CA SER A 31 -22.79 16.67 16.88
C SER A 31 -23.11 15.58 15.87
N ARG A 32 -22.74 15.84 14.62
CA ARG A 32 -22.50 14.79 13.62
C ARG A 32 -21.00 14.54 13.63
N VAL A 33 -20.58 13.54 14.40
CA VAL A 33 -19.22 13.01 14.30
C VAL A 33 -19.15 12.16 13.03
N ALA A 34 -18.80 12.79 11.91
CA ALA A 34 -18.22 12.08 10.79
C ALA A 34 -16.73 11.91 11.09
N ILE A 35 -16.34 10.76 11.66
CA ILE A 35 -14.93 10.36 11.65
C ILE A 35 -14.62 9.95 10.21
N ALA A 36 -14.21 10.92 9.39
CA ALA A 36 -13.45 10.63 8.20
C ALA A 36 -12.09 10.11 8.67
N PHE A 37 -11.78 8.86 8.35
CA PHE A 37 -10.47 8.24 8.56
C PHE A 37 -9.38 9.21 8.04
N SER A 38 -8.57 9.79 8.92
CA SER A 38 -7.33 10.46 8.51
C SER A 38 -6.35 9.34 8.20
N PRO A 39 -5.96 9.08 6.94
CA PRO A 39 -5.07 7.96 6.64
C PRO A 39 -3.62 8.26 7.08
N ASP A 40 -3.33 9.49 7.49
CA ASP A 40 -2.02 9.91 7.98
C ASP A 40 -2.12 11.31 8.58
N ASP A 41 -1.55 11.55 9.76
CA ASP A 41 -1.49 12.89 10.38
C ASP A 41 -0.26 13.70 9.90
N ARG A 42 0.58 13.12 9.02
CA ARG A 42 1.73 13.80 8.44
C ARG A 42 1.32 14.99 7.57
N ALA A 43 2.14 16.03 7.59
CA ALA A 43 1.93 17.18 6.73
C ALA A 43 2.09 16.76 5.25
N PRO A 44 1.30 17.32 4.31
CA PRO A 44 1.41 17.00 2.89
C PRO A 44 2.81 17.15 2.31
N ARG A 45 3.54 18.14 2.83
CA ARG A 45 4.94 18.43 2.50
C ARG A 45 5.86 17.25 2.85
N ASP A 46 5.63 16.58 3.97
CA ASP A 46 6.46 15.48 4.44
C ASP A 46 6.21 14.23 3.60
N VAL A 47 4.94 13.93 3.32
CA VAL A 47 4.53 12.80 2.47
C VAL A 47 5.11 12.95 1.06
N ILE A 48 4.97 14.13 0.42
CA ILE A 48 5.48 14.31 -0.94
C ILE A 48 7.01 14.25 -1.03
N ARG A 49 7.72 14.61 0.05
CA ARG A 49 9.18 14.49 0.14
C ARG A 49 9.60 13.05 0.33
N ALA A 50 8.92 12.30 1.20
CA ALA A 50 9.13 10.86 1.35
C ALA A 50 8.93 10.14 0.02
N VAL A 51 7.83 10.43 -0.70
CA VAL A 51 7.59 9.92 -2.05
C VAL A 51 8.72 10.30 -3.03
N GLY A 52 9.21 11.54 -2.98
CA GLY A 52 10.35 11.98 -3.80
C GLY A 52 11.61 11.16 -3.56
N GLU A 53 11.95 10.91 -2.29
CA GLU A 53 13.11 10.12 -1.89
C GLU A 53 12.94 8.62 -2.17
N LEU A 54 11.70 8.11 -2.12
CA LEU A 54 11.38 6.75 -2.50
C LEU A 54 11.57 6.51 -4.01
N LEU A 55 11.06 7.44 -4.83
CA LEU A 55 11.10 7.34 -6.29
C LEU A 55 12.49 7.62 -6.87
N LEU A 56 13.19 8.63 -6.33
CA LEU A 56 14.48 9.10 -6.83
C LEU A 56 15.39 9.43 -5.63
N PRO A 57 15.99 8.40 -5.00
CA PRO A 57 16.83 8.59 -3.83
C PRO A 57 18.06 9.44 -4.16
N LYS A 58 18.54 10.21 -3.18
CA LYS A 58 19.76 11.05 -3.27
C LYS A 58 19.79 12.03 -4.45
N THR A 59 18.62 12.35 -5.00
CA THR A 59 18.47 13.20 -6.18
C THR A 59 17.96 14.58 -5.74
N PRO A 60 18.46 15.70 -6.30
CA PRO A 60 17.96 17.02 -5.92
C PRO A 60 16.47 17.19 -6.22
N ALA A 61 15.75 17.89 -5.34
CA ALA A 61 14.30 18.09 -5.39
C ALA A 61 13.75 18.51 -6.77
N ARG A 62 14.50 19.38 -7.48
CA ARG A 62 14.12 19.85 -8.83
C ARG A 62 13.89 18.72 -9.83
N LEU A 63 14.67 17.64 -9.74
CA LEU A 63 14.53 16.47 -10.61
C LEU A 63 13.44 15.51 -10.10
N GLN A 64 13.15 15.51 -8.80
CA GLN A 64 12.08 14.71 -8.21
C GLN A 64 10.69 15.15 -8.69
N TYR A 65 10.46 16.46 -8.89
CA TYR A 65 9.15 17.00 -9.25
C TYR A 65 8.53 16.36 -10.48
N GLY A 66 9.32 16.16 -11.55
CA GLY A 66 8.82 15.56 -12.79
C GLY A 66 8.38 14.12 -12.60
N LYS A 67 9.12 13.36 -11.78
CA LYS A 67 8.79 11.97 -11.48
C LYS A 67 7.57 11.85 -10.58
N ILE A 68 7.50 12.67 -9.52
CA ILE A 68 6.32 12.75 -8.64
C ILE A 68 5.07 13.12 -9.44
N TYR A 69 5.17 14.13 -10.30
CA TYR A 69 4.08 14.53 -11.19
C TYR A 69 3.61 13.38 -12.09
N SER A 70 4.54 12.67 -12.74
CA SER A 70 4.22 11.53 -13.59
C SER A 70 3.51 10.41 -12.83
N GLU A 71 3.95 10.09 -11.62
CA GLU A 71 3.34 9.04 -10.80
C GLU A 71 1.99 9.45 -10.20
N LEU A 72 1.82 10.73 -9.84
CA LEU A 72 0.55 11.29 -9.41
C LEU A 72 -0.50 11.24 -10.53
N CYS A 73 -0.15 11.66 -11.74
CA CYS A 73 -1.07 11.65 -12.88
C CYS A 73 -1.58 10.25 -13.24
N LYS A 74 -0.87 9.19 -12.89
CA LYS A 74 -1.31 7.80 -13.10
C LYS A 74 -2.36 7.33 -12.08
N ARG A 75 -2.41 7.95 -10.90
CA ARG A 75 -3.22 7.49 -9.75
C ARG A 75 -4.37 8.42 -9.41
N VAL A 76 -4.20 9.72 -9.68
CA VAL A 76 -5.28 10.68 -9.53
C VAL A 76 -6.36 10.37 -10.58
N PRO A 77 -7.66 10.38 -10.21
CA PRO A 77 -8.75 10.15 -11.16
C PRO A 77 -8.65 11.08 -12.37
N THR A 78 -8.99 10.58 -13.56
CA THR A 78 -8.87 11.32 -14.83
C THR A 78 -9.59 12.67 -14.82
N THR A 79 -10.72 12.75 -14.11
CA THR A 79 -11.49 14.00 -13.89
C THR A 79 -10.68 15.08 -13.19
N PHE A 80 -9.72 14.72 -12.34
CA PHE A 80 -8.88 15.63 -11.57
C PHE A 80 -7.44 15.73 -12.08
N ALA A 81 -7.03 14.88 -13.03
CA ALA A 81 -5.68 14.87 -13.58
C ALA A 81 -5.25 16.26 -14.13
N ARG A 82 -6.17 17.01 -14.74
CA ARG A 82 -5.90 18.38 -15.24
C ARG A 82 -5.57 19.40 -14.14
N LYS A 83 -6.00 19.14 -12.89
CA LYS A 83 -5.71 20.02 -11.74
C LYS A 83 -4.31 19.78 -11.17
N VAL A 84 -3.76 18.59 -11.39
CA VAL A 84 -2.38 18.26 -11.01
C VAL A 84 -1.48 18.85 -12.08
N THR A 85 -0.59 19.76 -11.67
CA THR A 85 0.39 20.38 -12.57
C THR A 85 1.78 20.28 -11.93
N PRO A 86 2.87 20.33 -12.72
CA PRO A 86 4.22 20.37 -12.16
C PRO A 86 4.44 21.52 -11.17
N ARG A 87 3.79 22.67 -11.43
CA ARG A 87 3.81 23.82 -10.51
C ARG A 87 3.11 23.50 -9.18
N ARG A 88 1.99 22.78 -9.22
CA ARG A 88 1.25 22.36 -8.02
C ARG A 88 2.06 21.36 -7.18
N VAL A 89 2.68 20.38 -7.82
CA VAL A 89 3.61 19.44 -7.15
C VAL A 89 4.74 20.19 -6.44
N ARG A 90 5.36 21.17 -7.13
CA ARG A 90 6.40 22.01 -6.52
C ARG A 90 5.87 22.83 -5.34
N ALA A 91 4.65 23.36 -5.43
CA ALA A 91 4.05 24.13 -4.35
C ALA A 91 3.79 23.28 -3.10
N ILE A 92 3.29 22.05 -3.28
CA ILE A 92 3.09 21.11 -2.17
C ILE A 92 4.44 20.72 -1.55
N TYR A 93 5.45 20.44 -2.37
CA TYR A 93 6.79 20.04 -1.90
C TYR A 93 7.52 21.11 -1.08
N ASN A 94 7.33 22.38 -1.44
CA ASN A 94 7.95 23.52 -0.77
C ASN A 94 7.06 24.14 0.33
N ASP A 95 5.89 23.56 0.60
CA ASP A 95 4.91 24.09 1.55
C ASP A 95 4.29 25.45 1.16
N ASP A 96 4.35 25.79 -0.13
CA ASP A 96 3.75 27.00 -0.69
C ASP A 96 2.24 26.82 -0.99
N ALA A 97 1.77 25.58 -0.97
CA ALA A 97 0.38 25.25 -1.27
C ALA A 97 -0.53 25.49 -0.06
N ARG A 98 -1.40 26.50 -0.13
CA ARG A 98 -2.38 26.81 0.93
C ARG A 98 -3.32 25.65 1.27
N ARG A 99 -3.64 24.81 0.29
CA ARG A 99 -4.54 23.66 0.42
C ARG A 99 -4.09 22.54 -0.49
N VAL A 100 -4.04 21.33 0.07
CA VAL A 100 -3.81 20.08 -0.66
C VAL A 100 -5.12 19.32 -0.69
N GLU A 101 -5.53 18.91 -1.88
CA GLU A 101 -6.82 18.23 -2.05
C GLU A 101 -6.71 16.78 -1.58
N TRP A 102 -7.80 16.24 -1.05
CA TRP A 102 -7.81 14.88 -0.48
C TRP A 102 -7.35 13.80 -1.49
N TYR A 103 -7.69 13.97 -2.78
CA TYR A 103 -7.31 13.02 -3.83
C TYR A 103 -5.81 13.05 -4.14
N GLU A 104 -5.15 14.20 -3.92
CA GLU A 104 -3.70 14.32 -4.08
C GLU A 104 -3.00 13.63 -2.91
N MET A 105 -3.50 13.87 -1.69
CA MET A 105 -2.96 13.21 -0.50
C MET A 105 -3.11 11.70 -0.60
N LYS A 106 -4.31 11.21 -0.94
CA LYS A 106 -4.56 9.78 -1.13
C LYS A 106 -3.61 9.17 -2.17
N ALA A 107 -3.46 9.83 -3.33
CA ALA A 107 -2.55 9.35 -4.37
C ALA A 107 -1.09 9.34 -3.92
N LEU A 108 -0.64 10.33 -3.13
CA LEU A 108 0.73 10.34 -2.59
C LEU A 108 0.97 9.17 -1.63
N LEU A 109 0.05 8.91 -0.71
CA LEU A 109 0.14 7.79 0.23
C LEU A 109 0.12 6.44 -0.50
N GLU A 110 -0.70 6.31 -1.55
CA GLU A 110 -0.70 5.11 -2.40
C GLU A 110 0.63 4.92 -3.14
N ILE A 111 1.27 6.00 -3.60
CA ILE A 111 2.61 5.92 -4.21
C ILE A 111 3.62 5.44 -3.17
N GLU A 112 3.62 6.05 -1.98
CA GLU A 112 4.54 5.71 -0.89
C GLU A 112 4.44 4.24 -0.53
N ALA A 113 3.24 3.74 -0.22
CA ALA A 113 3.02 2.34 0.15
C ALA A 113 3.48 1.36 -0.93
N LEU A 114 3.25 1.67 -2.20
CA LEU A 114 3.69 0.83 -3.32
C LEU A 114 5.20 0.78 -3.48
N GLU A 115 5.88 1.93 -3.35
CA GLU A 115 7.34 1.98 -3.49
C GLU A 115 8.05 1.39 -2.26
N GLU A 116 7.49 1.55 -1.06
CA GLU A 116 7.97 0.85 0.14
C GLU A 116 7.84 -0.68 0.00
N ALA A 117 6.68 -1.17 -0.45
CA ALA A 117 6.47 -2.58 -0.69
C ALA A 117 7.46 -3.14 -1.74
N ARG A 118 7.76 -2.36 -2.79
CA ARG A 118 8.78 -2.74 -3.78
C ARG A 118 10.18 -2.80 -3.17
N ARG A 119 10.57 -1.82 -2.35
CA ARG A 119 11.88 -1.84 -1.67
C ARG A 119 12.00 -3.02 -0.74
N ALA A 120 11.00 -3.27 0.10
CA ALA A 120 10.97 -4.43 1.00
C ALA A 120 11.11 -5.75 0.22
N ARG A 121 10.42 -5.87 -0.92
CA ARG A 121 10.54 -7.05 -1.79
C ARG A 121 11.96 -7.21 -2.37
N LEU A 122 12.60 -6.12 -2.78
CA LEU A 122 13.98 -6.16 -3.30
C LEU A 122 14.99 -6.53 -2.21
N GLU A 123 14.83 -6.00 -1.01
CA GLU A 123 15.66 -6.33 0.16
C GLU A 123 15.50 -7.81 0.54
N LEU A 124 14.27 -8.31 0.54
CA LEU A 124 14.01 -9.73 0.76
C LEU A 124 14.67 -10.61 -0.32
N ALA A 125 14.60 -10.22 -1.59
CA ALA A 125 15.26 -10.95 -2.66
C ALA A 125 16.80 -10.92 -2.50
N ALA A 126 17.36 -9.78 -2.12
CA ALA A 126 18.80 -9.64 -1.89
C ALA A 126 19.28 -10.50 -0.71
N THR A 127 18.51 -10.53 0.39
CA THR A 127 18.81 -11.38 1.56
C THR A 127 18.67 -12.86 1.23
N ALA A 128 17.62 -13.27 0.51
CA ALA A 128 17.46 -14.64 0.03
C ALA A 128 18.63 -15.09 -0.86
N ASN A 129 19.10 -14.22 -1.76
CA ASN A 129 20.26 -14.51 -2.61
C ASN A 129 21.56 -14.66 -1.79
N ARG A 130 21.76 -13.83 -0.75
CA ARG A 130 22.91 -13.96 0.15
C ARG A 130 22.85 -15.27 0.93
N LEU A 131 21.67 -15.64 1.45
CA LEU A 131 21.48 -16.90 2.17
C LEU A 131 21.71 -18.10 1.24
N ALA A 132 21.19 -18.07 0.02
CA ALA A 132 21.43 -19.12 -0.96
C ALA A 132 22.93 -19.27 -1.29
N ALA A 133 23.67 -18.16 -1.40
CA ALA A 133 25.11 -18.20 -1.62
C ALA A 133 25.88 -18.79 -0.42
N LEU A 134 25.47 -18.49 0.81
CA LEU A 134 26.07 -19.07 2.02
C LEU A 134 25.78 -20.57 2.13
N ILE A 135 24.54 -20.99 1.89
CA ILE A 135 24.16 -22.41 1.87
C ILE A 135 24.97 -23.16 0.80
N ALA A 136 25.08 -22.60 -0.41
CA ALA A 136 25.87 -23.22 -1.47
C ALA A 136 27.37 -23.30 -1.13
N ALA A 137 27.91 -22.33 -0.39
CA ALA A 137 29.30 -22.35 0.07
C ALA A 137 29.53 -23.43 1.14
N GLU A 138 28.60 -23.58 2.08
CA GLU A 138 28.62 -24.66 3.08
C GLU A 138 28.47 -26.03 2.41
N ASP A 139 27.53 -26.16 1.46
CA ASP A 139 27.35 -27.39 0.68
C ASP A 139 28.61 -27.78 -0.10
N ALA A 140 29.37 -26.82 -0.59
CA ALA A 140 30.63 -27.04 -1.32
C ALA A 140 31.79 -27.42 -0.40
N ALA A 141 31.71 -27.10 0.90
CA ALA A 141 32.71 -27.46 1.90
C ALA A 141 32.55 -28.88 2.46
N LEU A 142 31.39 -29.52 2.23
CA LEU A 142 31.12 -30.89 2.66
C LEU A 142 31.78 -31.93 1.76
N ASP A 143 32.47 -32.90 2.37
CA ASP A 143 33.03 -34.06 1.67
C ASP A 143 31.92 -35.06 1.27
N GLY A 144 32.23 -35.96 0.33
CA GLY A 144 31.29 -36.93 -0.22
C GLY A 144 30.74 -37.94 0.79
N GLU A 145 31.44 -38.21 1.89
CA GLU A 145 30.89 -38.98 3.02
C GLU A 145 29.95 -38.15 3.90
N GLU A 146 30.30 -36.91 4.21
CA GLU A 146 29.50 -35.99 5.02
C GLU A 146 28.16 -35.69 4.35
N ARG A 147 28.15 -35.50 3.02
CA ARG A 147 26.92 -35.39 2.21
C ARG A 147 26.04 -36.64 2.29
N ARG A 148 26.65 -37.83 2.31
CA ARG A 148 25.94 -39.11 2.43
C ARG A 148 25.38 -39.34 3.83
N GLU A 149 26.03 -38.84 4.86
CA GLU A 149 25.52 -38.87 6.24
C GLU A 149 24.38 -37.87 6.46
N LEU A 150 24.51 -36.65 5.94
CA LEU A 150 23.42 -35.67 5.93
C LEU A 150 22.18 -36.20 5.20
N GLY A 151 22.35 -36.83 4.03
CA GLY A 151 21.24 -37.46 3.31
C GLY A 151 20.58 -38.61 4.08
N ARG A 152 21.37 -39.41 4.82
CA ARG A 152 20.84 -40.49 5.68
C ARG A 152 20.06 -39.92 6.88
N LEU A 153 20.54 -38.85 7.50
CA LEU A 153 19.87 -38.16 8.61
C LEU A 153 18.57 -37.49 8.15
N ALA A 154 18.59 -36.77 7.03
CA ALA A 154 17.40 -36.15 6.45
C ALA A 154 16.32 -37.21 6.12
N GLY A 155 16.71 -38.31 5.45
CA GLY A 155 15.77 -39.40 5.16
C GLY A 155 15.29 -40.17 6.40
N ALA A 156 16.04 -40.16 7.51
CA ALA A 156 15.57 -40.70 8.78
C ALA A 156 14.53 -39.79 9.46
N LEU A 157 14.72 -38.46 9.38
CA LEU A 157 13.77 -37.46 9.86
C LEU A 157 12.44 -37.52 9.08
N ASP A 158 12.51 -37.60 7.75
CA ASP A 158 11.31 -37.73 6.90
C ASP A 158 10.51 -39.00 7.22
N ARG A 159 11.19 -40.14 7.45
CA ARG A 159 10.56 -41.40 7.86
C ARG A 159 9.96 -41.35 9.26
N ALA A 160 10.53 -40.53 10.14
CA ALA A 160 9.97 -40.26 11.46
C ALA A 160 8.75 -39.32 11.42
N GLY A 161 8.34 -38.85 10.23
CA GLY A 161 7.26 -37.88 10.06
C GLY A 161 7.64 -36.47 10.52
N ILE A 162 8.92 -36.24 10.81
CA ILE A 162 9.46 -34.95 11.22
C ILE A 162 9.83 -34.22 9.93
N LYS A 163 8.93 -33.38 9.42
CA LYS A 163 9.23 -32.54 8.27
C LYS A 163 10.31 -31.55 8.65
N ALA A 164 11.43 -31.59 7.93
CA ALA A 164 12.32 -30.43 7.88
C ALA A 164 11.56 -29.32 7.14
N ASP A 165 11.19 -28.25 7.85
CA ASP A 165 10.67 -27.04 7.21
C ASP A 165 11.81 -26.37 6.44
N GLY A 166 12.07 -26.82 5.22
CA GLY A 166 13.22 -26.38 4.45
C GLY A 166 13.15 -26.70 2.96
N GLY A 167 12.79 -25.67 2.18
CA GLY A 167 13.39 -25.41 0.87
C GLY A 167 12.92 -26.27 -0.30
N VAL A 168 12.08 -25.68 -1.14
CA VAL A 168 11.75 -26.17 -2.49
C VAL A 168 13.03 -26.48 -3.28
N ALA A 169 13.30 -27.77 -3.50
CA ALA A 169 14.15 -28.27 -4.57
C ALA A 169 13.27 -28.78 -5.72
N ARG A 170 13.68 -28.46 -6.95
CA ARG A 170 12.96 -28.57 -8.22
C ARG A 170 12.35 -29.93 -8.52
#